data_AF-A0A2A2KKI3-F1
#
_entry.id   AF-A0A2A2KKI3-F1
#
_cell.length_a   1.000
_cell.length_b   1.000
_cell.length_c   1.000
_cell.angle_alpha   90.00
_cell.angle_beta   90.00
_cell.angle_gamma   90.00
#
_symmetry.space_group_name_H-M   'P 1'
#
loop_
_entity.id
_entity.type
_entity.pdbx_description
1 polymer ?
#
loop_
_entity_poly.entity_id
_entity_poly.type
_entity_poly.pdbx_seq_one_letter_code
_entity_poly.pdbx_strand_id
1 'polypeptide(L)'
;MLADNPHGLDEELIADYLVVRKAAKAPVTARIWSGLNAKLEQCKAFGIQPAQALAVAVENGWRGFEVEWVTKRIGGQATGQPSRHHGFADRDYREGLIDRGDGTYAF
;
A
#
# COMPACT_ATOMS: atom_id res chain seq x y z
N MET A 1 -22.64 16.45 2.52
CA MET A 1 -21.34 16.92 3.04
C MET A 1 -20.80 15.85 3.97
N LEU A 2 -19.52 15.49 3.84
CA LEU A 2 -18.82 14.67 4.84
C LEU A 2 -18.71 15.54 6.11
N ALA A 3 -19.66 15.40 7.02
CA ALA A 3 -19.94 16.38 8.07
C ALA A 3 -18.83 16.49 9.14
N ASP A 4 -17.88 15.57 9.18
CA ASP A 4 -16.84 15.50 10.19
C ASP A 4 -15.44 15.57 9.58
N ASN A 5 -14.81 16.74 9.65
CA ASN A 5 -13.38 16.93 9.37
C ASN A 5 -12.63 17.28 10.67
N PRO A 6 -12.50 16.35 11.63
CA PRO A 6 -11.88 16.61 12.94
C PRO A 6 -10.38 16.89 12.86
N HIS A 7 -9.74 16.62 11.72
CA HIS A 7 -8.30 16.79 11.51
C HIS A 7 -7.94 18.04 10.73
N GLY A 8 -8.93 18.87 10.34
CA GLY A 8 -8.68 20.09 9.56
C GLY A 8 -8.03 19.80 8.20
N LEU A 9 -8.40 18.70 7.57
CA LEU A 9 -7.91 18.34 6.23
C LEU A 9 -8.34 19.39 5.22
N ASP A 10 -7.46 19.67 4.27
CA ASP A 10 -7.75 20.56 3.15
C ASP A 10 -8.90 20.02 2.28
N GLU A 11 -9.78 20.91 1.82
CA GLU A 11 -10.97 20.53 1.06
C GLU A 11 -10.62 19.96 -0.32
N GLU A 12 -9.54 20.43 -0.95
CA GLU A 12 -9.03 19.87 -2.22
C GLU A 12 -8.53 18.44 -2.00
N LEU A 13 -7.81 18.19 -0.91
CA LEU A 13 -7.32 16.85 -0.58
C LEU A 13 -8.48 15.86 -0.33
N ILE A 14 -9.56 16.32 0.32
CA ILE A 14 -10.77 15.52 0.48
C ILE A 14 -11.42 15.26 -0.89
N ALA A 15 -11.49 16.27 -1.76
CA ALA A 15 -12.05 16.13 -3.10
C ALA A 15 -11.28 15.09 -3.93
N ASP A 16 -9.94 15.12 -3.92
CA ASP A 16 -9.10 14.15 -4.62
C ASP A 16 -9.32 12.73 -4.12
N TYR A 17 -9.43 12.55 -2.80
CA TYR A 17 -9.77 11.25 -2.22
C TYR A 17 -11.12 10.73 -2.71
N LEU A 18 -12.13 11.60 -2.82
CA LEU A 18 -13.44 11.23 -3.37
C LEU A 18 -13.35 10.86 -4.87
N VAL A 19 -12.53 11.56 -5.64
CA VAL A 19 -12.29 11.26 -7.06
C VAL A 19 -11.67 9.86 -7.22
N VAL A 20 -10.60 9.57 -6.46
CA VAL A 20 -9.93 8.26 -6.47
C VAL A 20 -10.92 7.14 -6.08
N ARG A 21 -11.69 7.35 -5.01
CA ARG A 21 -12.72 6.40 -4.55
C ARG A 21 -13.79 6.14 -5.60
N LYS A 22 -14.24 7.19 -6.28
CA LYS A 22 -15.24 7.11 -7.36
C LYS A 22 -14.71 6.31 -8.54
N ALA A 23 -13.47 6.56 -8.97
CA ALA A 23 -12.81 5.79 -10.02
C ALA A 23 -12.68 4.30 -9.65
N ALA A 24 -12.37 4.02 -8.39
CA ALA A 24 -12.29 2.66 -7.84
C ALA A 24 -13.67 2.00 -7.57
N LYS A 25 -14.79 2.66 -7.92
CA LYS A 25 -16.16 2.21 -7.65
C LYS A 25 -16.37 1.83 -6.18
N ALA A 26 -15.80 2.62 -5.27
CA ALA A 26 -15.82 2.39 -3.83
C ALA A 26 -16.56 3.55 -3.12
N PRO A 27 -17.89 3.45 -2.92
CA PRO A 27 -18.68 4.52 -2.30
C PRO A 27 -18.17 4.87 -0.90
N VAL A 28 -18.05 6.18 -0.61
CA VAL A 28 -17.72 6.67 0.73
C VAL A 28 -19.02 6.84 1.51
N THR A 29 -19.35 5.86 2.34
CA THR A 29 -20.44 5.96 3.31
C THR A 29 -19.95 6.60 4.60
N ALA A 30 -20.87 7.05 5.45
CA ALA A 30 -20.52 7.61 6.78
C ALA A 30 -19.61 6.66 7.58
N ARG A 31 -19.87 5.35 7.56
CA ARG A 31 -19.03 4.35 8.22
C ARG A 31 -17.60 4.31 7.69
N ILE A 32 -17.41 4.43 6.37
CA ILE A 32 -16.08 4.47 5.75
C ILE A 32 -15.36 5.76 6.13
N TRP A 33 -16.07 6.88 6.16
CA TRP A 33 -15.52 8.17 6.56
C TRP A 33 -15.09 8.19 8.03
N SER A 34 -15.95 7.74 8.95
CA SER A 34 -15.61 7.61 10.36
C SER A 34 -14.43 6.65 10.58
N GLY A 35 -14.39 5.53 9.85
CA GLY A 35 -13.27 4.58 9.91
C GLY A 35 -11.95 5.18 9.39
N LEU A 36 -12.00 6.03 8.36
CA LEU A 36 -10.84 6.76 7.87
C LEU A 36 -10.33 7.73 8.93
N ASN A 37 -11.19 8.58 9.48
CA ASN A 37 -10.83 9.54 10.54
C ASN A 37 -10.22 8.83 11.76
N ALA A 38 -10.80 7.71 12.20
CA ALA A 38 -10.24 6.93 13.30
C ALA A 38 -8.82 6.42 13.01
N LYS A 39 -8.50 6.08 11.76
CA LYS A 39 -7.16 5.64 11.36
C LYS A 39 -6.20 6.81 11.19
N LEU A 40 -6.67 7.94 10.66
CA LEU A 40 -5.88 9.18 10.59
C LEU A 40 -5.49 9.69 11.98
N GLU A 41 -6.38 9.57 12.96
CA GLU A 41 -6.06 9.88 14.36
C GLU A 41 -4.98 8.94 14.90
N GLN A 42 -5.07 7.64 14.63
CA GLN A 42 -4.04 6.66 15.02
C GLN A 42 -2.68 6.95 14.36
N CYS A 43 -2.64 7.46 13.13
CA CYS A 43 -1.38 7.87 12.48
C CYS A 43 -0.61 8.92 13.29
N LYS A 44 -1.31 9.81 14.03
CA LYS A 44 -0.65 10.81 14.88
C LYS A 44 0.20 10.16 15.99
N ALA A 45 -0.22 9.01 16.51
CA ALA A 45 0.56 8.28 17.53
C ALA A 45 1.92 7.79 16.99
N PHE A 46 2.06 7.68 15.66
CA PHE A 46 3.31 7.35 14.98
C PHE A 46 4.07 8.59 14.47
N GLY A 47 3.65 9.80 14.88
CA GLY A 47 4.25 11.06 14.42
C GLY A 47 3.87 11.46 13.00
N ILE A 48 2.87 10.81 12.40
CA ILE A 48 2.44 11.05 11.03
C ILE A 48 1.25 12.01 11.05
N GLN A 49 1.35 13.09 10.27
CA GLN A 49 0.25 14.05 10.15
C GLN A 49 -0.92 13.45 9.34
N PRO A 50 -2.19 13.65 9.77
CA PRO A 50 -3.36 13.17 9.04
C PRO A 50 -3.39 13.58 7.57
N ALA A 51 -3.05 14.83 7.27
CA ALA A 51 -2.99 15.34 5.89
C ALA A 51 -1.95 14.56 5.06
N GLN A 52 -0.77 14.32 5.62
CA GLN A 52 0.29 13.54 4.96
C GLN A 52 -0.15 12.09 4.73
N ALA A 53 -0.80 11.47 5.72
CA ALA A 53 -1.29 10.10 5.61
C ALA A 53 -2.36 9.96 4.50
N LEU A 54 -3.29 10.91 4.42
CA LEU A 54 -4.31 10.93 3.38
C LEU A 54 -3.71 11.21 1.99
N ALA A 55 -2.76 12.13 1.88
CA ALA A 55 -2.05 12.41 0.63
C ALA A 55 -1.39 11.14 0.07
N VAL A 56 -0.68 10.38 0.92
CA VAL A 56 -0.09 9.09 0.51
C VAL A 56 -1.16 8.13 0.00
N ALA A 57 -2.32 8.05 0.64
CA ALA A 57 -3.40 7.18 0.19
C ALA A 57 -3.99 7.60 -1.17
N VAL A 58 -4.14 8.91 -1.39
CA VAL A 58 -4.62 9.49 -2.65
C VAL A 58 -3.64 9.22 -3.78
N GLU A 59 -2.36 9.55 -3.59
CA GLU A 59 -1.28 9.33 -4.58
C GLU A 59 -1.16 7.87 -5.00
N ASN A 60 -1.43 6.93 -4.08
CA ASN A 60 -1.34 5.50 -4.35
C ASN A 60 -2.66 4.87 -4.82
N GLY A 61 -3.73 5.65 -4.96
CA GLY A 61 -5.02 5.13 -5.42
C GLY A 61 -5.64 4.13 -4.45
N TRP A 62 -5.37 4.24 -3.14
CA TRP A 62 -5.75 3.20 -2.18
C TRP A 62 -7.27 3.19 -1.89
N ARG A 63 -7.89 2.02 -2.11
CA ARG A 63 -9.28 1.76 -1.70
C ARG A 63 -9.41 1.40 -0.22
N GLY A 64 -8.41 0.72 0.34
CA GLY A 64 -8.32 0.47 1.78
C GLY A 64 -7.41 1.50 2.44
N PHE A 65 -7.52 1.68 3.73
CA PHE A 65 -6.57 2.53 4.48
C PHE A 65 -6.24 1.79 5.76
N GLU A 66 -4.96 1.61 6.09
CA GLU A 66 -4.51 0.99 7.33
C GLU A 66 -3.30 1.76 7.86
N VAL A 67 -3.23 1.92 9.18
CA VAL A 67 -2.18 2.75 9.80
C VAL A 67 -0.81 2.15 9.50
N GLU A 68 -0.67 0.82 9.65
CA GLU A 68 0.54 0.08 9.33
C GLU A 68 1.05 0.35 7.90
N TRP A 69 0.16 0.46 6.91
CA TRP A 69 0.55 0.68 5.52
C TRP A 69 1.17 2.06 5.34
N VAL A 70 0.58 3.09 5.96
CA VAL A 70 1.11 4.45 5.94
C VAL A 70 2.42 4.52 6.72
N THR A 71 2.48 3.94 7.92
CA THR A 71 3.69 3.93 8.76
C THR A 71 4.86 3.23 8.08
N LYS A 72 4.61 2.07 7.44
CA LYS A 72 5.64 1.39 6.65
C LYS A 72 6.07 2.19 5.44
N ARG A 73 5.16 2.92 4.80
CA ARG A 73 5.47 3.67 3.59
C ARG A 73 6.26 4.95 3.89
N ILE A 74 5.90 5.66 4.95
CA ILE A 74 6.61 6.87 5.40
C ILE A 74 7.93 6.50 6.08
N GLY A 75 7.92 5.49 6.96
CA GLY A 75 9.14 5.02 7.63
C GLY A 75 10.08 4.20 6.73
N GLY A 76 9.53 3.55 5.70
CA GLY A 76 10.26 2.71 4.74
C GLY A 76 10.63 3.41 3.43
N GLN A 77 10.43 4.73 3.31
CA GLN A 77 11.00 5.51 2.20
C GLN A 77 12.55 5.56 2.23
N ALA A 78 13.18 4.99 3.26
CA ALA A 78 14.57 4.56 3.20
C ALA A 78 14.67 3.11 2.67
N THR A 79 15.11 3.01 1.41
CA THR A 79 15.61 1.80 0.73
C THR A 79 14.59 0.78 0.23
N GLY A 80 14.56 0.60 -1.09
CA GLY A 80 13.86 -0.49 -1.76
C GLY A 80 14.24 -1.83 -1.13
N GLN A 81 13.28 -2.45 -0.47
CA GLN A 81 13.45 -3.79 0.06
C GLN A 81 13.75 -4.72 -1.14
N PRO A 82 14.87 -5.44 -1.16
CA PRO A 82 15.18 -6.35 -2.25
C PRO A 82 14.04 -7.37 -2.35
N SER A 83 13.50 -7.51 -3.57
CA SER A 83 12.43 -8.45 -3.86
C SER A 83 12.83 -9.84 -3.36
N ARG A 84 12.00 -10.48 -2.54
CA ARG A 84 12.23 -11.82 -1.95
C ARG A 84 12.33 -12.95 -2.99
N HIS A 85 12.26 -12.60 -4.27
CA HIS A 85 12.39 -13.47 -5.44
C HIS A 85 13.77 -13.35 -6.11
N HIS A 86 14.84 -13.17 -5.35
CA HIS A 86 16.22 -13.28 -5.83
C HIS A 86 16.73 -14.72 -5.68
N GLY A 87 17.64 -15.17 -6.55
CA GLY A 87 18.24 -16.51 -6.49
C GLY A 87 17.57 -17.57 -7.38
N PHE A 88 16.79 -17.18 -8.39
CA PHE A 88 16.40 -18.11 -9.46
C PHE A 88 17.59 -18.38 -10.40
N ALA A 89 18.50 -17.42 -10.59
CA ALA A 89 19.70 -17.59 -11.41
C ALA A 89 20.75 -18.49 -10.75
N ASP A 90 20.83 -18.50 -9.41
CA ASP A 90 21.81 -19.27 -8.64
C ASP A 90 21.35 -20.68 -8.28
N ARG A 91 20.13 -21.09 -8.68
CA ARG A 91 19.63 -22.45 -8.44
C ARG A 91 20.21 -23.41 -9.48
N ASP A 92 20.82 -24.48 -9.01
CA ASP A 92 21.24 -25.57 -9.88
C ASP A 92 20.02 -26.42 -10.26
N TYR A 93 19.48 -26.19 -11.45
CA TYR A 93 18.36 -26.97 -12.00
C TYR A 93 18.78 -28.33 -12.55
N ARG A 94 20.07 -28.68 -12.48
CA ARG A 94 20.58 -29.99 -12.91
C ARG A 94 20.75 -30.96 -11.73
N GLU A 95 20.54 -30.49 -10.50
CA GLU A 95 20.58 -31.36 -9.32
C GLU A 95 19.45 -32.39 -9.38
N GLY A 96 19.81 -33.67 -9.44
CA GLY A 96 18.86 -34.80 -9.54
C GLY A 96 18.46 -35.20 -10.96
N LEU A 97 18.98 -34.53 -11.99
CA LEU A 97 18.75 -34.89 -13.39
C LEU A 97 19.84 -35.84 -13.90
N ILE A 98 19.44 -36.92 -14.57
CA ILE A 98 20.39 -37.83 -15.24
C ILE A 98 20.66 -37.30 -16.65
N ASP A 99 21.91 -36.95 -16.93
CA ASP A 99 22.35 -36.51 -18.26
C ASP A 99 22.39 -37.70 -19.23
N ARG A 100 21.68 -37.60 -20.37
CA ARG A 100 21.64 -38.66 -21.40
C ARG A 100 22.76 -38.55 -22.45
N GLY A 101 23.60 -37.52 -22.40
CA GLY A 101 24.70 -37.29 -23.34
C GLY A 101 24.29 -36.70 -24.69
N ASP A 102 22.99 -36.45 -24.91
CA ASP A 102 22.43 -35.77 -26.08
C ASP A 102 22.00 -34.32 -25.78
N GLY A 103 22.32 -33.83 -24.58
CA GLY A 103 21.90 -32.52 -24.08
C GLY A 103 20.50 -32.53 -23.45
N THR A 104 19.85 -33.69 -23.33
CA THR A 104 18.58 -33.83 -22.62
C THR A 104 18.79 -34.50 -21.26
N TYR A 105 17.90 -34.16 -20.32
CA TYR A 105 17.95 -34.66 -18.95
C TYR A 105 16.72 -35.51 -18.63
N ALA A 106 16.91 -36.58 -17.85
CA ALA A 106 15.85 -37.42 -17.30
C ALA A 106 15.57 -37.08 -15.83
N PHE A 107 14.32 -37.30 -15.41
CA PHE A 107 13.90 -37.33 -14.01
C PHE A 107 14.12 -38.72 -13.39
#